data_AF-A0A2U1XT68-F1
#
_entry.id   AF-A0A2U1XT68-F1
#
_cell.length_a   1.000
_cell.length_b   1.000
_cell.length_c   1.000
_cell.angle_alpha   90.00
_cell.angle_beta   90.00
_cell.angle_gamma   90.00
#
_symmetry.space_group_name_H-M   'P 1'
#
loop_
_entity.id
_entity.type
_entity.pdbx_description
1 polymer ?
#
loop_
_entity_poly.entity_id
_entity_poly.type
_entity_poly.pdbx_seq_one_letter_code
_entity_poly.pdbx_strand_id
1 'polypeptide(L)' 'MSKTNSSKTIPRTSFPRTSAIEVIKDALALYESNRIGRWQVINRLIHLGLSADDANVIADHGSIPPHLLGALGVPRR' A
#
# COMPACT_ATOMS: atom_id res chain seq x y z
N MET A 1 1.79 -10.15 -42.93
CA MET A 1 1.19 -9.20 -41.97
C MET A 1 0.62 -9.99 -40.81
N SER A 2 1.34 -10.08 -39.68
CA SER A 2 0.81 -10.74 -38.47
C SER A 2 1.22 -9.90 -37.27
N LYS A 3 0.28 -9.13 -36.73
CA LYS A 3 0.42 -8.35 -35.49
C LYS A 3 0.42 -9.34 -34.32
N THR A 4 1.55 -9.51 -33.66
CA THR A 4 1.63 -10.22 -32.38
C THR A 4 1.23 -9.25 -31.27
N ASN A 5 0.09 -9.51 -30.63
CA ASN A 5 -0.36 -8.80 -29.45
C ASN A 5 0.64 -9.06 -28.31
N SER A 6 1.49 -8.08 -28.01
CA SER A 6 2.28 -8.02 -26.78
C SER A 6 1.33 -8.00 -25.59
N SER A 7 1.14 -9.16 -24.98
CA SER A 7 0.59 -9.27 -23.63
C SER A 7 1.57 -8.55 -22.70
N LYS A 8 1.26 -7.30 -22.39
CA LYS A 8 2.01 -6.48 -21.44
C LYS A 8 1.78 -7.06 -20.05
N THR A 9 2.55 -8.08 -19.70
CA THR A 9 2.65 -8.60 -18.35
C THR A 9 3.10 -7.44 -17.47
N ILE A 10 2.15 -6.92 -16.70
CA ILE A 10 2.39 -5.88 -15.70
C ILE A 10 3.35 -6.54 -14.70
N PRO A 11 4.59 -6.03 -14.53
CA PRO A 11 5.47 -6.59 -13.51
C PRO A 11 4.75 -6.41 -12.17
N ARG A 12 4.39 -7.52 -11.52
CA ARG A 12 3.96 -7.51 -10.12
C ARG A 12 5.16 -7.01 -9.35
N THR A 13 5.18 -5.71 -9.08
CA THR A 13 6.26 -5.03 -8.40
C THR A 13 6.34 -5.63 -7.00
N SER A 14 7.27 -6.58 -6.83
CA SER A 14 7.65 -7.09 -5.53
C SER A 14 8.43 -5.98 -4.85
N PHE A 15 7.72 -5.00 -4.28
CA PHE A 15 8.33 -4.00 -3.41
C PHE A 15 9.06 -4.76 -2.28
N PRO A 16 10.33 -4.45 -2.01
CA PRO A 16 10.99 -4.99 -0.83
C PRO A 16 10.12 -4.64 0.39
N ARG A 17 9.81 -5.63 1.23
CA ARG A 17 8.78 -5.56 2.28
C ARG A 17 8.97 -4.39 3.26
N THR A 18 10.21 -3.95 3.44
CA THR A 18 10.59 -2.73 4.17
C THR A 18 9.95 -1.47 3.58
N SER A 19 9.82 -1.40 2.25
CA SER A 19 9.25 -0.26 1.53
C SER A 19 7.74 -0.12 1.72
N ALA A 20 6.99 -1.20 1.96
CA ALA A 20 5.55 -1.09 2.13
C ALA A 20 5.19 -0.31 3.40
N ILE A 21 5.84 -0.62 4.53
CA ILE A 21 5.65 0.11 5.79
C ILE A 21 6.04 1.58 5.64
N GLU A 22 7.14 1.86 4.93
CA GLU A 22 7.58 3.23 4.65
C GLU A 22 6.58 4.01 3.79
N VAL A 23 6.02 3.40 2.74
CA VAL A 23 5.01 4.04 1.90
C VAL A 23 3.72 4.32 2.69
N ILE A 24 3.33 3.41 3.60
CA ILE A 24 2.18 3.65 4.48
C ILE A 24 2.45 4.84 5.41
N LYS A 25 3.62 4.89 6.04
CA LYS A 25 4.02 6.01 6.90
C LYS A 25 4.09 7.33 6.14
N ASP A 26 4.65 7.34 4.92
CA ASP A 26 4.68 8.50 4.04
C ASP A 26 3.27 8.99 3.70
N ALA A 27 2.38 8.07 3.30
CA ALA A 27 1.00 8.42 2.97
C ALA A 27 0.27 9.04 4.18
N LEU A 28 0.47 8.48 5.38
CA LEU A 28 -0.10 9.02 6.62
C LEU A 28 0.49 10.40 6.96
N ALA A 29 1.80 10.59 6.84
CA ALA A 29 2.45 11.88 7.09
C ALA A 29 1.96 12.97 6.13
N LEU A 30 1.74 12.62 4.86
CA LEU A 30 1.15 13.53 3.86
C LEU A 30 -0.32 13.85 4.18
N TYR A 31 -1.07 12.90 4.73
CA TYR A 31 -2.44 13.11 5.16
C TYR A 31 -2.52 14.03 6.38
N GLU A 32 -1.69 13.80 7.40
CA GLU A 32 -1.58 14.68 8.57
C GLU A 32 -1.10 16.10 8.20
N SER A 33 -0.23 16.20 7.20
CA SER A 33 0.20 17.48 6.62
C SER A 33 -0.85 18.12 5.70
N ASN A 34 -2.03 17.53 5.59
CA ASN A 34 -3.15 17.98 4.73
C ASN A 34 -2.74 18.16 3.24
N ARG A 35 -1.75 17.37 2.78
CA ARG A 35 -1.23 17.37 1.40
C ARG A 35 -2.00 16.43 0.48
N ILE A 36 -2.54 15.35 1.05
CA ILE A 36 -3.38 14.38 0.34
C ILE A 36 -4.66 14.13 1.13
N GLY A 37 -5.73 13.74 0.45
CA GLY A 37 -7.01 13.38 1.08
C GLY A 37 -7.09 11.92 1.52
N ARG A 38 -8.08 11.59 2.37
CA ARG A 38 -8.34 10.22 2.88
C ARG A 38 -8.42 9.18 1.77
N TRP A 39 -9.12 9.49 0.67
CA TRP A 39 -9.22 8.60 -0.49
C TRP A 39 -7.83 8.28 -1.08
N GLN A 40 -6.92 9.26 -1.13
CA GLN A 40 -5.60 9.08 -1.74
C GLN A 40 -4.70 8.19 -0.87
N VAL A 41 -4.85 8.28 0.45
CA VAL A 41 -4.24 7.33 1.39
C VAL A 41 -4.74 5.92 1.08
N ILE A 42 -6.06 5.70 1.11
CA ILE A 42 -6.68 4.39 0.88
C ILE A 42 -6.24 3.80 -0.46
N ASN A 43 -6.22 4.60 -1.53
CA ASN A 43 -5.81 4.16 -2.84
C ASN A 43 -4.34 3.73 -2.88
N ARG A 44 -3.42 4.46 -2.21
CA ARG A 44 -2.01 4.03 -2.09
C ARG A 44 -1.89 2.70 -1.34
N LEU A 45 -2.65 2.53 -0.26
CA LEU A 45 -2.64 1.30 0.53
C LEU A 45 -3.14 0.09 -0.29
N ILE A 46 -4.22 0.26 -1.04
CA ILE A 46 -4.75 -0.80 -1.93
C ILE A 46 -3.71 -1.16 -3.01
N HIS A 47 -2.99 -0.19 -3.57
CA HIS A 47 -1.91 -0.46 -4.52
C HIS A 47 -0.72 -1.23 -3.92
N LEU A 48 -0.51 -1.15 -2.60
CA LEU A 48 0.47 -1.99 -1.88
C LEU A 48 -0.03 -3.42 -1.63
N GLY A 49 -1.29 -3.71 -1.96
CA GLY A 49 -1.91 -5.02 -1.75
C GLY A 49 -2.64 -5.17 -0.42
N LEU A 50 -2.93 -4.07 0.29
CA LEU A 50 -3.82 -4.08 1.45
C LEU A 50 -5.28 -4.21 1.02
N SER A 51 -6.09 -4.86 1.85
CA SER A 51 -7.54 -4.91 1.64
C SER A 51 -8.16 -3.53 1.81
N ALA A 52 -9.32 -3.29 1.21
CA ALA A 52 -10.04 -2.03 1.38
C ALA A 52 -10.41 -1.77 2.85
N ASP A 53 -10.79 -2.80 3.61
CA ASP A 53 -11.06 -2.70 5.05
C ASP A 53 -9.82 -2.27 5.83
N ASP A 54 -8.68 -2.94 5.61
CA ASP A 54 -7.40 -2.61 6.23
C ASP A 54 -6.97 -1.18 5.92
N ALA A 55 -7.12 -0.77 4.65
CA ALA A 55 -6.80 0.56 4.19
C ALA A 55 -7.69 1.64 4.83
N ASN A 56 -8.99 1.34 5.00
CA ASN A 56 -9.93 2.22 5.70
C ASN A 56 -9.53 2.38 7.18
N VAL A 57 -9.20 1.28 7.86
CA VAL A 57 -8.76 1.31 9.27
C VAL A 57 -7.50 2.14 9.42
N ILE A 58 -6.50 1.94 8.56
CA ILE A 58 -5.26 2.73 8.59
C ILE A 58 -5.53 4.22 8.35
N ALA A 59 -6.37 4.56 7.37
CA ALA A 59 -6.67 5.94 7.04
C ALA A 59 -7.52 6.66 8.11
N ASP A 60 -8.32 5.91 8.87
CA ASP A 60 -9.15 6.43 9.96
C ASP A 60 -8.36 6.60 11.26
N HIS A 61 -7.59 5.57 11.63
CA HIS A 61 -6.80 5.56 12.86
C HIS A 61 -5.42 6.23 12.72
N GLY A 62 -4.99 6.55 11.50
CA GLY A 62 -3.67 7.15 11.24
C GLY A 62 -2.49 6.26 11.62
N SER A 63 -2.71 4.95 11.78
CA SER A 63 -1.72 4.02 12.37
C SER A 63 -1.79 2.67 11.65
N ILE A 64 -0.67 1.93 11.62
CA ILE A 64 -0.63 0.58 11.04
C ILE A 64 -1.07 -0.44 12.09
N PRO A 65 -2.18 -1.19 11.86
CA PRO A 65 -2.59 -2.26 12.74
C PRO A 65 -1.51 -3.33 12.95
N PRO A 66 -1.37 -3.87 14.18
CA PRO A 66 -0.33 -4.86 14.49
C PRO A 66 -0.50 -6.19 13.77
N HIS A 67 -1.73 -6.55 13.37
CA HIS A 67 -1.96 -7.74 12.56
C HIS A 67 -1.44 -7.58 11.12
N LEU A 68 -1.42 -6.36 10.59
CA LEU A 68 -0.85 -6.04 9.27
C LEU A 68 0.66 -5.95 9.29
N LEU A 69 1.28 -5.63 10.43
CA LEU A 69 2.74 -5.75 10.59
C LEU A 69 3.23 -7.17 10.27
N GLY A 70 2.48 -8.21 10.68
CA GLY A 70 2.81 -9.59 10.33
C GLY A 70 2.63 -9.90 8.84
N ALA A 71 1.56 -9.40 8.21
CA ALA A 71 1.29 -9.58 6.78
C ALA A 71 2.29 -8.82 5.87
N LEU A 72 2.74 -7.64 6.33
CA LEU A 72 3.75 -6.80 5.70
C LEU A 72 5.18 -7.27 6.01
N GLY A 73 5.35 -8.36 6.78
CA GLY A 73 6.62 -9.05 6.93
C GLY A 73 7.48 -8.61 8.12
N VAL A 74 6.90 -8.15 9.23
CA VAL A 74 7.60 -8.16 10.52
C VAL A 74 7.72 -9.62 10.96
N PRO A 75 8.92 -10.23 10.95
CA PRO A 75 9.08 -11.56 11.49
C PRO A 75 8.72 -11.50 12.98
N ARG A 76 7.69 -12.26 13.38
CA ARG A 76 7.48 -12.59 14.78
C ARG A 76 8.70 -13.41 15.20
N ARG A 77 9.59 -12.78 15.95
CA ARG A 77 10.78 -13.39 16.52
C ARG A 77 10.39 -14.29 17.69
#